data_AF-A0AA43FQQ0-F1
#
_entry.id   AF-A0AA43FQQ0-F1
#
_cell.length_a   1.000
_cell.length_b   1.000
_cell.length_c   1.000
_cell.angle_alpha   90.00
_cell.angle_beta   90.00
_cell.angle_gamma   90.00
#
_symmetry.space_group_name_H-M   'P 1'
#
loop_
_entity.id
_entity.type
_entity.pdbx_description
1 polymer ?
#
loop_
_entity_poly.entity_id
_entity_poly.type
_entity_poly.pdbx_seq_one_letter_code
_entity_poly.pdbx_strand_id
1 'polypeptide(L)'
;MKGWATREGASFRSRSGATRLTVLGAALVMAGCGGEDLSLPAAGDVARYFAAQSGLQTEMSGNVANVYVTQSATQLRRGGSLWAKVGPYIYLFTEETHQLLVDYPGLAGVRVVTRTPGGTEVARAMVTRHELSDVLWRRAMNIAGRARRDGTTKVTLLSDLVRWGEDHTEFAYNPQYVSTP
;
A
#
# COMPACT_ATOMS: atom_id res chain seq x y z
N MET A 1 -47.94 24.12 -43.23
CA MET A 1 -49.34 24.17 -43.71
C MET A 1 -50.19 23.38 -42.74
N LYS A 2 -51.31 23.98 -42.27
CA LYS A 2 -52.60 23.41 -41.81
C LYS A 2 -52.56 22.16 -40.92
N GLY A 3 -53.26 22.06 -39.78
CA GLY A 3 -54.44 22.73 -39.23
C GLY A 3 -55.08 21.70 -38.28
N TRP A 4 -55.31 22.05 -37.01
CA TRP A 4 -56.63 22.34 -36.41
C TRP A 4 -57.60 21.15 -36.27
N ALA A 5 -57.94 20.83 -35.00
CA ALA A 5 -59.29 20.88 -34.42
C ALA A 5 -59.33 20.03 -33.12
N THR A 6 -59.49 20.60 -31.90
CA THR A 6 -60.75 20.88 -31.14
C THR A 6 -61.65 19.64 -30.92
N ARG A 7 -62.31 19.38 -29.78
CA ARG A 7 -62.70 20.14 -28.57
C ARG A 7 -63.29 19.16 -27.53
N GLU A 8 -63.74 19.70 -26.38
CA GLU A 8 -64.69 19.18 -25.37
C GLU A 8 -64.04 18.54 -24.13
N GLY A 9 -64.36 18.91 -22.87
CA GLY A 9 -65.40 19.78 -22.34
C GLY A 9 -66.01 19.17 -21.06
N ALA A 10 -66.20 19.99 -20.02
CA ALA A 10 -66.94 19.76 -18.76
C ALA A 10 -66.26 18.84 -17.71
N SER A 11 -65.74 19.35 -16.59
CA SER A 11 -66.34 20.02 -15.41
C SER A 11 -66.92 19.08 -14.34
N PHE A 12 -66.42 19.29 -13.12
CA PHE A 12 -67.09 19.17 -11.83
C PHE A 12 -67.30 17.77 -11.26
N ARG A 13 -66.63 17.47 -10.14
CA ARG A 13 -67.29 17.46 -8.81
C ARG A 13 -66.27 17.29 -7.68
N SER A 14 -66.23 18.31 -6.82
CA SER A 14 -65.66 18.25 -5.47
C SER A 14 -66.35 17.16 -4.65
N ARG A 15 -65.55 16.31 -3.98
CA ARG A 15 -65.96 15.63 -2.75
C ARG A 15 -64.79 15.60 -1.78
N SER A 16 -64.86 16.51 -0.81
CA SER A 16 -64.20 16.42 0.48
C SER A 16 -64.59 15.11 1.17
N GLY A 17 -63.58 14.37 1.64
CA GLY A 17 -63.69 13.25 2.58
C GLY A 17 -62.32 13.08 3.20
N ALA A 18 -62.07 13.75 4.32
CA ALA A 18 -62.12 13.14 5.65
C ALA A 18 -61.12 11.97 5.80
N THR A 19 -59.99 12.32 6.42
CA THR A 19 -59.36 11.56 7.50
C THR A 19 -58.88 10.14 7.18
N ARG A 20 -57.55 10.01 7.05
CA ARG A 20 -56.75 9.02 7.79
C ARG A 20 -55.29 9.48 7.79
N LEU A 21 -54.86 9.98 8.94
CA LEU A 21 -53.46 10.19 9.28
C LEU A 21 -52.80 8.82 9.32
N THR A 22 -52.21 8.38 8.21
CA THR A 22 -51.36 7.19 8.21
C THR A 22 -49.96 7.64 8.59
N VAL A 23 -49.68 7.65 9.89
CA VAL A 23 -48.31 7.68 10.42
C VAL A 23 -47.68 6.34 10.02
N LEU A 24 -47.05 6.29 8.84
CA LEU A 24 -46.19 5.18 8.47
C LEU A 24 -44.75 5.59 8.80
N GLY A 25 -44.14 4.83 9.70
CA GLY A 25 -42.96 5.19 10.46
C GLY A 25 -41.76 5.60 9.61
N ALA A 26 -41.07 6.62 10.10
CA ALA A 26 -39.67 6.85 9.79
C ALA A 26 -38.88 5.63 10.26
N ALA A 27 -38.61 4.70 9.34
CA ALA A 27 -37.53 3.74 9.51
C ALA A 27 -36.23 4.53 9.45
N LEU A 28 -35.73 4.95 10.63
CA LEU A 28 -34.33 5.34 10.76
C LEU A 28 -33.50 4.14 10.35
N VAL A 29 -32.96 4.20 9.13
CA VAL A 29 -31.86 3.34 8.73
C VAL A 29 -30.69 3.72 9.63
N MET A 30 -30.52 3.00 10.72
CA MET A 30 -29.26 2.93 11.45
C MET A 30 -28.23 2.38 10.45
N ALA A 31 -27.63 3.25 9.65
CA ALA A 31 -26.40 2.93 8.95
C ALA A 31 -25.39 2.64 10.05
N GLY A 32 -25.19 1.35 10.33
CA GLY A 32 -24.28 0.90 11.37
C GLY A 32 -22.90 1.47 11.06
N CYS A 33 -22.36 2.26 11.98
CA CYS A 33 -20.93 2.47 12.08
C CYS A 33 -20.30 1.11 12.41
N GLY A 34 -20.09 0.29 11.39
CA GLY A 34 -19.12 -0.80 11.47
C GLY A 34 -17.76 -0.15 11.57
N GLY A 35 -17.19 -0.10 12.78
CA GLY A 35 -15.78 0.28 12.93
C GLY A 35 -14.93 -0.69 12.14
N GLU A 36 -13.97 -0.17 11.38
CA GLU A 36 -13.00 -1.00 10.69
C GLU A 36 -12.22 -1.81 11.73
N ASP A 37 -12.02 -3.11 11.47
CA ASP A 37 -11.22 -3.95 12.37
C ASP A 37 -9.74 -3.56 12.23
N LEU A 38 -9.25 -2.80 13.20
CA LEU A 38 -7.87 -2.34 13.27
C LEU A 38 -6.96 -3.34 13.99
N SER A 39 -7.32 -4.63 13.98
CA SER A 39 -6.48 -5.69 14.50
C SER A 39 -5.09 -5.66 13.86
N LEU A 40 -4.08 -5.89 14.69
CA LEU A 40 -2.69 -5.95 14.27
C LEU A 40 -2.29 -7.41 14.05
N PRO A 41 -1.44 -7.71 13.05
CA PRO A 41 -0.92 -9.05 12.86
C PRO A 41 -0.01 -9.42 14.03
N ALA A 42 0.00 -10.70 14.41
CA ALA A 42 1.10 -11.23 15.21
C ALA A 42 2.37 -11.29 14.35
N ALA A 43 3.54 -11.27 14.98
CA ALA A 43 4.83 -11.35 14.26
C ALA A 43 4.94 -12.60 13.36
N GLY A 44 4.32 -13.71 13.78
CA GLY A 44 4.25 -14.94 13.00
C GLY A 44 3.33 -14.85 11.78
N ASP A 45 2.31 -13.98 11.78
CA ASP A 45 1.47 -13.74 10.62
C ASP A 45 2.26 -13.00 9.53
N VAL A 46 2.98 -11.94 9.92
CA VAL A 46 3.86 -11.19 9.01
C VAL A 46 4.89 -12.12 8.36
N ALA A 47 5.51 -13.02 9.14
CA ALA A 47 6.49 -13.98 8.62
C ALA A 47 5.92 -14.88 7.50
N ARG A 48 4.62 -15.22 7.54
CA ARG A 48 3.99 -16.08 6.54
C ARG A 48 3.90 -15.42 5.16
N TYR A 49 3.69 -14.10 5.11
CA TYR A 49 3.69 -13.37 3.83
C TYR A 49 5.04 -13.52 3.13
N PHE A 50 6.13 -13.45 3.88
CA PHE A 50 7.49 -13.49 3.34
C PHE A 50 8.14 -14.88 3.33
N ALA A 51 7.40 -15.95 3.67
CA ALA A 51 7.97 -17.28 3.88
C ALA A 51 8.65 -17.89 2.63
N ALA A 52 8.21 -17.49 1.43
CA ALA A 52 8.84 -17.91 0.18
C ALA A 52 10.25 -17.30 -0.04
N GLN A 53 10.59 -16.27 0.72
CA GLN A 53 11.84 -15.52 0.61
C GLN A 53 12.78 -15.94 1.74
N SER A 54 13.80 -16.72 1.41
CA SER A 54 14.75 -17.24 2.39
C SER A 54 15.64 -16.13 2.98
N GLY A 55 15.99 -16.29 4.26
CA GLY A 55 16.93 -15.39 4.94
C GLY A 55 16.33 -14.06 5.42
N LEU A 56 15.00 -13.93 5.40
CA LEU A 56 14.28 -12.81 5.99
C LEU A 56 13.86 -13.10 7.42
N GLN A 57 13.86 -12.06 8.25
CA GLN A 57 13.29 -12.08 9.59
C GLN A 57 12.24 -10.98 9.69
N THR A 58 11.19 -11.22 10.47
CA THR A 58 10.11 -10.25 10.67
C THR A 58 9.90 -9.97 12.14
N GLU A 59 9.54 -8.74 12.46
CA GLU A 59 9.28 -8.29 13.81
C GLU A 59 8.18 -7.23 13.80
N MET A 60 7.39 -7.15 14.86
CA MET A 60 6.44 -6.07 15.06
C MET A 60 7.03 -5.02 16.01
N SER A 61 7.00 -3.75 15.60
CA SER A 61 7.35 -2.61 16.46
C SER A 61 6.17 -1.65 16.49
N GLY A 62 5.38 -1.72 17.57
CA GLY A 62 4.07 -1.06 17.61
C GLY A 62 3.16 -1.58 16.50
N ASN A 63 2.69 -0.67 15.65
CA ASN A 63 1.87 -0.98 14.46
C ASN A 63 2.67 -0.97 13.15
N VAL A 64 4.00 -1.09 13.22
CA VAL A 64 4.87 -1.22 12.05
C VAL A 64 5.43 -2.63 11.97
N ALA A 65 5.30 -3.25 10.80
CA ALA A 65 5.95 -4.52 10.50
C ALA A 65 7.37 -4.26 9.99
N ASN A 66 8.39 -4.70 10.72
CA ASN A 66 9.78 -4.67 10.30
C ASN A 66 10.14 -5.97 9.58
N VAL A 67 10.78 -5.86 8.42
CA VAL A 67 11.33 -6.96 7.62
C VAL A 67 12.83 -6.76 7.50
N TYR A 68 13.60 -7.65 8.14
CA TYR A 68 15.05 -7.62 8.11
C TYR A 68 15.59 -8.53 7.02
N VAL A 69 16.42 -7.95 6.16
CA VAL A 69 17.06 -8.63 5.03
C VAL A 69 18.56 -8.68 5.26
N THR A 70 19.16 -9.86 5.19
CA THR A 70 20.63 -9.98 5.26
C THR A 70 21.24 -9.84 3.87
N GLN A 71 22.07 -8.81 3.67
CA GLN A 71 22.77 -8.53 2.42
C GLN A 71 24.24 -8.94 2.53
N SER A 72 24.77 -9.65 1.52
CA SER A 72 26.16 -10.12 1.59
C SER A 72 27.16 -8.97 1.45
N ALA A 73 28.25 -9.04 2.22
CA ALA A 73 29.34 -8.06 2.13
C ALA A 73 29.99 -8.02 0.73
N THR A 74 29.96 -9.14 -0.01
CA THR A 74 30.48 -9.20 -1.39
C THR A 74 29.59 -8.42 -2.36
N GLN A 75 28.26 -8.49 -2.23
CA GLN A 75 27.36 -7.68 -3.05
C GLN A 75 27.55 -6.20 -2.76
N LEU A 76 27.61 -5.80 -1.48
CA LEU A 76 27.82 -4.40 -1.09
C LEU A 76 29.12 -3.84 -1.67
N ARG A 77 30.23 -4.58 -1.58
CA ARG A 77 31.52 -4.15 -2.14
C ARG A 77 31.51 -4.02 -3.66
N ARG A 78 30.86 -4.96 -4.38
CA ARG A 78 30.86 -4.98 -5.84
C ARG A 78 29.91 -3.95 -6.47
N GLY A 79 28.75 -3.74 -5.86
CA GLY A 79 27.75 -2.82 -6.39
C GLY A 79 27.85 -1.38 -5.84
N GLY A 80 28.67 -1.16 -4.82
CA GLY A 80 28.90 0.16 -4.23
C GLY A 80 27.65 0.79 -3.63
N SER A 81 27.64 2.12 -3.57
CA SER A 81 26.59 2.94 -2.96
C SER A 81 25.19 2.63 -3.52
N LEU A 82 25.06 2.44 -4.84
CA LEU A 82 23.76 2.13 -5.45
C LEU A 82 23.19 0.80 -4.93
N TRP A 83 24.02 -0.23 -4.78
CA TRP A 83 23.58 -1.51 -4.20
C TRP A 83 23.22 -1.45 -2.72
N ALA A 84 23.86 -0.57 -1.96
CA ALA A 84 23.47 -0.31 -0.58
C ALA A 84 22.06 0.31 -0.53
N LYS A 85 21.75 1.24 -1.44
CA LYS A 85 20.44 1.91 -1.50
C LYS A 85 19.30 1.05 -2.02
N VAL A 86 19.57 0.20 -3.01
CA VAL A 86 18.55 -0.60 -3.72
C VAL A 86 17.88 -1.63 -2.82
N GLY A 87 18.64 -2.20 -1.88
CA GLY A 87 18.25 -3.36 -1.10
C GLY A 87 16.84 -3.25 -0.49
N PRO A 88 16.54 -2.23 0.33
CA PRO A 88 15.22 -2.10 0.96
C PRO A 88 14.06 -2.08 -0.05
N TYR A 89 14.20 -1.34 -1.15
CA TYR A 89 13.13 -1.17 -2.14
C TYR A 89 12.82 -2.44 -2.93
N ILE A 90 13.80 -3.34 -3.11
CA ILE A 90 13.57 -4.64 -3.75
C ILE A 90 12.56 -5.48 -2.96
N TYR A 91 12.64 -5.44 -1.63
CA TYR A 91 11.79 -6.24 -0.74
C TYR A 91 10.54 -5.49 -0.27
N LEU A 92 10.55 -4.15 -0.35
CA LEU A 92 9.41 -3.33 0.06
C LEU A 92 8.31 -3.29 -1.01
N PHE A 93 8.68 -3.19 -2.29
CA PHE A 93 7.70 -3.11 -3.38
C PHE A 93 7.35 -4.48 -3.93
N THR A 94 6.70 -5.29 -3.09
CA THR A 94 6.28 -6.65 -3.42
C THR A 94 4.79 -6.85 -3.18
N GLU A 95 4.21 -7.90 -3.78
CA GLU A 95 2.82 -8.28 -3.57
C GLU A 95 2.56 -8.63 -2.11
N GLU A 96 3.52 -9.30 -1.46
CA GLU A 96 3.43 -9.68 -0.06
C GLU A 96 3.26 -8.46 0.86
N THR A 97 3.97 -7.36 0.56
CA THR A 97 3.87 -6.11 1.32
C THR A 97 2.52 -5.43 1.08
N HIS A 98 2.05 -5.38 -0.17
CA HIS A 98 0.76 -4.80 -0.50
C HIS A 98 -0.37 -5.59 0.17
N GLN A 99 -0.37 -6.91 0.05
CA GLN A 99 -1.40 -7.77 0.63
C GLN A 99 -1.39 -7.70 2.17
N LEU A 100 -0.23 -7.63 2.81
CA LEU A 100 -0.14 -7.42 4.26
C LEU A 100 -0.81 -6.11 4.69
N LEU A 101 -0.63 -5.04 3.92
CA LEU A 101 -1.30 -3.75 4.13
C LEU A 101 -2.78 -3.77 3.70
N VAL A 102 -3.23 -4.70 2.87
CA VAL A 102 -4.66 -4.86 2.61
C VAL A 102 -5.33 -5.60 3.77
N ASP A 103 -4.71 -6.68 4.24
CA ASP A 103 -5.31 -7.61 5.19
C ASP A 103 -5.34 -7.08 6.63
N TYR A 104 -4.45 -6.14 6.99
CA TYR A 104 -4.35 -5.62 8.36
C TYR A 104 -4.49 -4.08 8.44
N PRO A 105 -5.71 -3.53 8.39
CA PRO A 105 -6.03 -2.10 8.53
C PRO A 105 -5.29 -1.37 9.64
N GLY A 106 -5.02 -2.04 10.77
CA GLY A 106 -4.32 -1.45 11.91
C GLY A 106 -2.84 -1.11 11.68
N LEU A 107 -2.18 -1.66 10.65
CA LEU A 107 -0.79 -1.37 10.34
C LEU A 107 -0.60 0.08 9.87
N ALA A 108 0.36 0.79 10.47
CA ALA A 108 0.80 2.09 10.00
C ALA A 108 1.70 1.99 8.75
N GLY A 109 2.40 0.87 8.59
CA GLY A 109 3.27 0.64 7.44
C GLY A 109 4.15 -0.58 7.59
N VAL A 110 4.96 -0.81 6.55
CA VAL A 110 5.96 -1.87 6.50
C VAL A 110 7.32 -1.23 6.30
N ARG A 111 8.28 -1.62 7.13
CA ARG A 111 9.67 -1.16 7.07
C ARG A 111 10.57 -2.32 6.68
N VAL A 112 11.35 -2.13 5.61
CA VAL A 112 12.44 -3.04 5.28
C VAL A 112 13.75 -2.46 5.80
N VAL A 113 14.53 -3.31 6.47
CA VAL A 113 15.86 -2.98 6.97
C VAL A 113 16.86 -3.97 6.38
N THR A 114 17.79 -3.49 5.56
CA THR A 114 18.90 -4.32 5.08
C THR A 114 20.07 -4.21 6.04
N ARG A 115 20.72 -5.35 6.31
CA ARG A 115 21.85 -5.43 7.24
C ARG A 115 22.92 -6.38 6.73
N THR A 116 24.15 -6.18 7.17
CA THR A 116 25.23 -7.14 6.94
C THR A 116 25.00 -8.44 7.73
N PRO A 117 25.75 -9.53 7.45
CA PRO A 117 25.67 -10.75 8.27
C PRO A 117 26.03 -10.53 9.75
N GLY A 118 26.82 -9.48 10.06
CA GLY A 118 27.14 -9.07 11.42
C GLY A 118 26.07 -8.21 12.09
N GLY A 119 24.93 -7.96 11.44
CA GLY A 119 23.81 -7.20 11.98
C GLY A 119 23.88 -5.69 11.79
N THR A 120 24.95 -5.14 11.21
CA THR A 120 25.07 -3.71 10.93
C THR A 120 24.05 -3.28 9.88
N GLU A 121 23.22 -2.29 10.21
CA GLU A 121 22.27 -1.70 9.26
C GLU A 121 23.02 -1.04 8.09
N VAL A 122 22.55 -1.34 6.89
CA VAL A 122 23.06 -0.78 5.63
C VAL A 122 22.10 0.32 5.15
N ALA A 123 20.81 0.00 5.09
CA ALA A 123 19.77 0.91 4.68
C ALA A 123 18.42 0.47 5.24
N ARG A 124 17.50 1.42 5.37
CA ARG A 124 16.10 1.16 5.71
C ARG A 124 15.17 2.01 4.85
N ALA A 125 14.00 1.45 4.54
CA ALA A 125 12.92 2.17 3.89
C ALA A 125 11.58 1.71 4.46
N MET A 126 10.63 2.62 4.62
CA MET A 126 9.29 2.34 5.12
C MET A 126 8.25 2.97 4.20
N VAL A 127 7.31 2.15 3.76
CA VAL A 127 6.09 2.61 3.11
C VAL A 127 4.99 2.68 4.15
N THR A 128 4.35 3.83 4.27
CA THR A 128 3.17 3.98 5.13
C THR A 128 1.95 3.42 4.41
N ARG A 129 0.93 2.99 5.17
CA ARG A 129 -0.30 2.39 4.62
C ARG A 129 -0.93 3.24 3.49
N HIS A 130 -0.96 4.55 3.67
CA HIS A 130 -1.69 5.46 2.78
C HIS A 130 -0.81 6.16 1.75
N GLU A 131 0.49 5.83 1.73
CA GLU A 131 1.46 6.46 0.82
C GLU A 131 1.17 6.11 -0.64
N LEU A 132 0.84 4.84 -0.90
CA LEU A 132 0.62 4.33 -2.24
C LEU A 132 -0.83 3.89 -2.43
N SER A 133 -1.50 4.48 -3.43
CA SER A 133 -2.75 3.92 -3.97
C SER A 133 -2.49 2.62 -4.73
N ASP A 134 -3.52 1.82 -5.03
CA ASP A 134 -3.39 0.56 -5.79
C ASP A 134 -2.74 0.74 -7.18
N VAL A 135 -2.96 1.90 -7.81
CA VAL A 135 -2.31 2.25 -9.09
C VAL A 135 -0.82 2.45 -8.88
N LEU A 136 -0.43 3.16 -7.81
CA LEU A 136 0.96 3.39 -7.46
C LEU A 136 1.66 2.11 -6.98
N TRP A 137 0.95 1.23 -6.27
CA TRP A 137 1.44 -0.11 -5.91
C TRP A 137 1.80 -0.94 -7.14
N ARG A 138 0.89 -1.04 -8.10
CA ARG A 138 1.17 -1.73 -9.38
C ARG A 138 2.38 -1.12 -10.10
N ARG A 139 2.51 0.20 -10.10
CA ARG A 139 3.66 0.88 -10.69
C ARG A 139 4.97 0.56 -9.95
N ALA A 140 4.95 0.63 -8.62
CA ALA A 140 6.10 0.32 -7.77
C ALA A 140 6.57 -1.13 -7.99
N MET A 141 5.65 -2.09 -8.01
CA MET A 141 5.95 -3.50 -8.27
C MET A 141 6.51 -3.73 -9.68
N ASN A 142 6.04 -3.00 -10.69
CA ASN A 142 6.59 -3.07 -12.05
C ASN A 142 8.03 -2.54 -12.12
N ILE A 143 8.33 -1.44 -11.44
CA ILE A 143 9.67 -0.87 -11.35
C ILE A 143 10.60 -1.85 -10.62
N ALA A 144 10.20 -2.32 -9.44
CA ALA A 144 10.97 -3.28 -8.66
C ALA A 144 11.17 -4.62 -9.39
N GLY A 145 10.14 -5.13 -10.07
CA GLY A 145 10.22 -6.36 -10.86
C GLY A 145 11.22 -6.26 -12.01
N ARG A 146 11.30 -5.11 -12.69
CA ARG A 146 12.33 -4.87 -13.73
C ARG A 146 13.72 -4.76 -13.11
N ALA A 147 13.87 -4.06 -12.00
CA ALA A 147 15.14 -3.95 -11.28
C ALA A 147 15.67 -5.31 -10.80
N ARG A 148 14.80 -6.19 -10.27
CA ARG A 148 15.17 -7.55 -9.84
C ARG A 148 15.62 -8.43 -11.01
N ARG A 149 14.93 -8.37 -12.16
CA ARG A 149 15.25 -9.22 -13.32
C ARG A 149 16.48 -8.75 -14.08
N ASP A 150 16.56 -7.45 -14.38
CA ASP A 150 17.50 -6.92 -15.37
C ASP A 150 18.55 -5.98 -14.78
N GLY A 151 18.45 -5.64 -13.48
CA GLY A 151 19.23 -4.55 -12.88
C GLY A 151 20.73 -4.79 -12.85
N THR A 152 21.18 -6.05 -12.82
CA THR A 152 22.60 -6.40 -12.90
C THR A 152 23.21 -6.07 -14.27
N THR A 153 22.40 -6.08 -15.34
CA THR A 153 22.81 -5.77 -16.72
C THR A 153 22.48 -4.32 -17.09
N LYS A 154 21.40 -3.75 -16.52
CA LYS A 154 20.90 -2.41 -16.80
C LYS A 154 20.81 -1.59 -15.51
N VAL A 155 21.93 -0.95 -15.17
CA VAL A 155 22.09 -0.23 -13.90
C VAL A 155 21.09 0.91 -13.70
N THR A 156 20.61 1.51 -14.78
CA THR A 156 19.59 2.57 -14.73
C THR A 156 18.28 2.12 -14.08
N LEU A 157 17.89 0.85 -14.21
CA LEU A 157 16.67 0.31 -13.59
C LEU A 157 16.75 0.31 -12.06
N LEU A 158 17.96 0.19 -11.53
CA LEU A 158 18.24 0.22 -10.11
C LEU A 158 18.18 1.65 -9.58
N SER A 159 18.71 2.58 -10.37
CA SER A 159 18.62 4.01 -10.07
C SER A 159 17.18 4.49 -10.11
N ASP A 160 16.38 4.01 -11.08
CA ASP A 160 14.94 4.28 -11.16
C ASP A 160 14.18 3.74 -9.95
N LEU A 161 14.51 2.53 -9.50
CA LEU A 161 13.92 1.95 -8.28
C LEU A 161 14.28 2.77 -7.03
N VAL A 162 15.55 3.17 -6.89
CA VAL A 162 16.00 3.99 -5.76
C VAL A 162 15.29 5.33 -5.76
N ARG A 163 15.25 6.03 -6.90
CA ARG A 163 14.55 7.31 -7.03
C ARG A 163 13.07 7.17 -6.69
N TRP A 164 12.39 6.17 -7.26
CA TRP A 164 10.99 5.92 -6.95
C TRP A 164 10.76 5.68 -5.45
N GLY A 165 11.65 4.90 -4.82
CA GLY A 165 11.62 4.64 -3.39
C GLY A 165 11.84 5.89 -2.54
N GLU A 166 12.87 6.69 -2.85
CA GLU A 166 13.17 7.94 -2.15
C GLU A 166 12.01 8.96 -2.26
N ASP A 167 11.27 8.95 -3.37
CA ASP A 167 10.11 9.84 -3.59
C ASP A 167 8.83 9.42 -2.82
N HIS A 168 8.71 8.14 -2.41
CA HIS A 168 7.45 7.59 -1.88
C HIS A 168 7.65 6.75 -0.60
N THR A 169 8.75 6.92 0.13
CA THR A 169 9.00 6.19 1.37
C THR A 169 9.77 7.05 2.35
N GLU A 170 9.62 6.75 3.63
CA GLU A 170 10.59 7.21 4.63
C GLU A 170 11.83 6.34 4.54
N PHE A 171 13.01 6.91 4.32
CA PHE A 171 14.24 6.15 4.18
C PHE A 171 15.39 6.70 5.01
N ALA A 172 16.35 5.83 5.32
CA ALA A 172 17.65 6.24 5.83
C ALA A 172 18.73 5.30 5.32
N TYR A 173 19.92 5.86 5.10
CA TYR A 173 21.09 5.12 4.67
C TYR A 173 22.20 5.24 5.70
N ASN A 174 22.93 4.15 5.91
CA ASN A 174 24.13 4.21 6.71
C ASN A 174 25.25 4.85 5.88
N PRO A 175 25.80 6.02 6.31
CA PRO A 175 26.83 6.74 5.57
C PRO A 175 28.05 5.88 5.23
N GLN A 176 28.40 4.88 6.05
CA GLN A 176 29.52 3.98 5.76
C GLN A 176 29.38 3.23 4.42
N TYR A 177 28.15 3.00 3.95
CA TYR A 177 27.88 2.23 2.73
C TYR A 177 27.43 3.09 1.54
N VAL A 178 26.89 4.28 1.80
CA VAL A 178 26.43 5.19 0.72
C VAL A 178 27.34 6.38 0.49
N SER A 179 28.16 6.74 1.48
CA SER A 179 29.23 7.69 1.33
C SER A 179 30.46 6.95 0.81
N THR A 180 30.85 7.24 -0.41
CA THR A 180 32.21 6.99 -0.87
C THR A 180 32.58 8.18 -1.76
N PRO A 181 33.83 8.62 -1.70
CA PRO A 181 34.31 10.00 -1.51
C PRO A 181 33.86 11.03 -2.56
#